data_AF-A0A3M1H7Z8-F1
#
_entry.id   AF-A0A3M1H7Z8-F1
#
_cell.length_a   1.000
_cell.length_b   1.000
_cell.length_c   1.000
_cell.angle_alpha   90.00
_cell.angle_beta   90.00
_cell.angle_gamma   90.00
#
_symmetry.space_group_name_H-M   'P 1'
#
loop_
_entity.id
_entity.type
_entity.pdbx_description
1 polymer ?
#
loop_
_entity_poly.entity_id
_entity_poly.type
_entity_poly.pdbx_seq_one_letter_code
_entity_poly.pdbx_strand_id
1 'polypeptide(L)' 'MKEGYAYEIYKVYRDIFPPVTMRSIYYHLKKGVSTGEFIIKEIRKEKGDFSWGGEVEKIYYSLGPNAKPTMQEKVKNYFD' A
#
# COMPACT_ATOMS: atom_id res chain seq x y z
N MET A 1 5.82 8.85 4.80
CA MET A 1 4.84 7.83 5.24
C MET A 1 5.60 6.62 5.79
N LYS A 2 5.28 6.12 7.00
CA LYS A 2 6.00 4.98 7.64
C LYS A 2 5.36 3.62 7.34
N GLU A 3 4.05 3.59 7.11
CA GLU A 3 3.24 2.43 6.77
C GLU A 3 2.01 2.89 5.99
N GLY A 4 1.32 1.97 5.32
CA GLY A 4 0.08 2.27 4.59
C GLY A 4 -0.75 1.04 4.29
N TYR A 5 -2.07 1.20 4.23
CA TYR A 5 -2.94 0.14 3.74
C TYR A 5 -3.04 0.14 2.22
N ALA A 6 -3.34 -1.03 1.63
CA ALA A 6 -3.23 -1.25 0.19
C ALA A 6 -3.93 -0.19 -0.69
N TYR A 7 -5.14 0.25 -0.29
CA TYR A 7 -5.90 1.26 -1.03
C TYR A 7 -5.29 2.66 -0.92
N GLU A 8 -4.73 3.02 0.23
CA GLU A 8 -4.02 4.30 0.41
C GLU A 8 -2.76 4.36 -0.43
N ILE A 9 -1.97 3.27 -0.44
CA ILE A 9 -0.78 3.14 -1.29
C ILE A 9 -1.18 3.33 -2.76
N TYR A 10 -2.28 2.71 -3.19
CA TYR A 10 -2.80 2.88 -4.55
C TYR A 10 -3.17 4.34 -4.88
N LYS A 11 -3.83 5.06 -3.97
CA LYS A 11 -4.18 6.47 -4.17
C LYS A 11 -2.93 7.33 -4.34
N VAL A 12 -1.99 7.25 -3.38
CA VAL A 12 -0.71 7.96 -3.44
C VAL A 12 0.06 7.63 -4.72
N TYR A 13 0.10 6.36 -5.10
CA TYR A 13 0.78 5.95 -6.34
C TYR A 13 0.15 6.64 -7.56
N ARG A 14 -1.18 6.69 -7.65
CA ARG A 14 -1.88 7.35 -8.76
C ARG A 14 -1.70 8.86 -8.79
N ASP A 15 -1.45 9.48 -7.66
CA ASP A 15 -1.22 10.93 -7.58
C ASP A 15 0.19 11.31 -8.07
N ILE A 16 1.17 10.38 -7.96
CA ILE A 16 2.59 10.64 -8.30
C ILE A 16 3.01 10.00 -9.64
N PHE A 17 2.37 8.90 -10.05
CA PHE A 17 2.76 8.06 -11.19
C PHE A 17 1.62 7.88 -12.20
N PRO A 18 1.93 7.42 -13.44
CA PRO A 18 0.91 7.11 -14.42
C PRO A 18 -0.19 6.17 -13.90
N PRO A 19 -1.41 6.25 -14.46
CA PRO A 19 -2.54 5.48 -13.98
C PRO A 19 -2.28 3.98 -14.05
N VAL A 20 -2.61 3.29 -12.97
CA VAL A 20 -2.48 1.84 -12.82
C VAL A 20 -3.76 1.27 -12.20
N THR A 21 -4.02 -0.01 -12.38
CA THR A 21 -5.15 -0.66 -11.71
C THR A 21 -4.83 -0.98 -10.25
N MET A 22 -5.84 -0.86 -9.38
CA MET A 22 -5.71 -1.25 -7.96
C MET A 22 -5.23 -2.70 -7.80
N ARG A 23 -5.70 -3.61 -8.67
CA ARG A 23 -5.30 -5.03 -8.68
C ARG A 23 -3.79 -5.20 -8.89
N SER A 24 -3.18 -4.40 -9.77
CA SER A 24 -1.74 -4.47 -10.00
C SER A 24 -0.95 -4.06 -8.76
N ILE A 25 -1.34 -2.96 -8.09
CA ILE A 25 -0.71 -2.55 -6.82
C ILE A 25 -0.84 -3.67 -5.77
N TYR A 26 -2.02 -4.25 -5.61
CA TYR A 26 -2.26 -5.30 -4.60
C TYR A 26 -1.44 -6.56 -4.90
N TYR A 27 -1.33 -6.93 -6.18
CA TYR A 27 -0.47 -8.02 -6.63
C TYR A 27 1.00 -7.75 -6.27
N HIS A 28 1.51 -6.55 -6.55
CA HIS A 28 2.89 -6.19 -6.24
C HIS A 28 3.17 -6.09 -4.75
N LEU A 29 2.22 -5.63 -3.94
CA LEU A 29 2.35 -5.66 -2.47
C LEU A 29 2.44 -7.10 -1.97
N LYS A 30 1.56 -7.99 -2.43
CA LYS A 30 1.59 -9.42 -2.06
C LYS A 30 2.90 -10.09 -2.50
N LYS A 31 3.35 -9.82 -3.73
CA LYS A 31 4.62 -10.34 -4.25
C LYS A 31 5.81 -9.78 -3.45
N GLY A 32 5.82 -8.49 -3.15
CA GLY A 32 6.86 -7.84 -2.36
C GLY A 32 6.94 -8.37 -0.92
N VAL A 33 5.83 -8.82 -0.34
CA VAL A 33 5.86 -9.57 0.93
C VAL A 33 6.57 -10.91 0.75
N SER A 34 6.29 -11.66 -0.33
CA SER A 34 6.94 -12.95 -0.58
C SER A 34 8.45 -12.85 -0.85
N THR A 35 8.92 -11.71 -1.36
CA THR A 35 10.35 -11.41 -1.60
C THR A 35 11.02 -10.70 -0.42
N GLY A 36 10.28 -10.36 0.64
CA GLY A 36 10.78 -9.66 1.83
C GLY A 36 11.04 -8.17 1.63
N GLU A 37 10.59 -7.59 0.51
CA GLU A 37 10.64 -6.14 0.24
C GLU A 37 9.60 -5.39 1.08
N PHE A 38 8.49 -6.05 1.42
CA PHE A 38 7.48 -5.55 2.35
C PHE A 38 7.23 -6.55 3.47
N ILE A 39 6.68 -6.06 4.57
CA ILE A 39 6.09 -6.89 5.63
C ILE A 39 4.65 -6.44 5.87
N ILE A 40 3.80 -7.38 6.31
CA ILE A 40 2.46 -7.06 6.82
C ILE A 40 2.64 -6.69 8.28
N LYS A 41 2.31 -5.45 8.63
CA LYS A 41 2.44 -4.96 9.99
C LYS A 41 1.18 -5.20 10.81
N GLU A 42 0.01 -4.99 10.20
CA GLU A 42 -1.28 -5.15 10.85
C GLU A 42 -2.35 -5.52 9.82
N ILE A 43 -3.32 -6.31 10.26
CA ILE A 43 -4.56 -6.54 9.53
C ILE A 43 -5.69 -6.02 10.42
N ARG A 44 -6.32 -4.91 10.00
CA ARG A 44 -7.40 -4.28 10.74
C ARG A 44 -8.73 -4.55 10.06
N LYS A 45 -9.67 -5.10 10.81
CA LYS A 45 -11.06 -5.23 10.38
C LYS A 45 -11.84 -4.00 10.84
N GLU A 46 -12.45 -3.31 9.91
CA GLU A 46 -13.36 -2.20 10.20
C GLU A 46 -14.78 -2.65 9.89
N LYS A 47 -15.64 -2.62 10.91
CA LYS A 47 -17.08 -2.81 10.73
C LYS A 47 -17.68 -1.54 10.15
N GLY A 48 -18.54 -1.67 9.15
CA GLY A 48 -19.22 -0.55 8.52
C GLY A 48 -20.26 -1.01 7.52
N ASP A 49 -21.21 -0.13 7.21
CA ASP A 49 -22.24 -0.40 6.19
C ASP A 49 -21.69 -0.13 4.79
N PHE A 50 -20.86 -1.05 4.30
CA PHE A 50 -20.39 -1.00 2.92
C PHE A 50 -21.40 -1.70 2.01
N SER A 51 -21.50 -1.24 0.75
CA SER A 51 -22.41 -1.81 -0.25
C SER A 51 -22.17 -3.29 -0.60
N TRP A 52 -21.11 -3.90 -0.06
CA TRP A 52 -20.70 -5.27 -0.32
C TRP A 52 -20.48 -6.11 0.95
N GLY A 53 -20.87 -5.62 2.12
CA GLY A 53 -20.78 -6.36 3.39
C GLY A 53 -20.57 -5.47 4.62
N GLY A 54 -20.77 -6.05 5.80
CA GLY A 54 -20.69 -5.33 7.09
C GLY A 54 -19.27 -5.11 7.64
N GLU A 55 -18.24 -5.63 6.96
CA GLU A 55 -16.85 -5.54 7.40
C GLU A 55 -15.90 -5.37 6.21
N VAL A 56 -14.88 -4.53 6.36
CA VAL A 56 -13.76 -4.40 5.41
C VAL A 56 -12.44 -4.72 6.11
N GLU A 57 -11.57 -5.45 5.43
CA GLU A 57 -10.23 -5.76 5.91
C GLU A 57 -9.21 -4.80 5.28
N LYS A 58 -8.47 -4.08 6.12
CA LYS A 58 -7.34 -3.23 5.73
C LYS A 58 -6.04 -3.92 6.14
N ILE A 59 -5.26 -4.31 5.14
CA ILE A 59 -3.92 -4.86 5.34
C ILE A 59 -2.92 -3.70 5.25
N TYR A 60 -2.20 -3.47 6.34
CA TYR A 60 -1.17 -2.45 6.45
C TYR A 60 0.21 -3.03 6.15
N TYR A 61 0.94 -2.37 5.26
CA TYR A 61 2.26 -2.75 4.80
C TYR A 61 3.31 -1.75 5.27
N SER A 62 4.51 -2.24 5.57
CA SER A 62 5.70 -1.43 5.78
C SER A 62 6.90 -2.02 5.04
N LEU A 63 8.00 -1.27 4.96
CA LEU A 63 9.24 -1.76 4.35
C LEU A 63 9.75 -2.99 5.08
N GLY A 64 10.12 -4.01 4.31
CA GLY A 64 10.72 -5.24 4.81
C GLY A 64 12.25 -5.20 4.83
N PRO A 65 12.90 -6.25 5.35
CA PRO A 65 14.35 -6.31 5.49
C PRO A 65 15.10 -6.25 4.15
N ASN A 66 14.48 -6.66 3.05
CA ASN A 66 15.10 -6.63 1.71
C ASN A 66 14.74 -5.35 0.93
N ALA A 67 14.03 -4.39 1.55
CA ALA A 67 13.66 -3.16 0.88
C ALA A 67 14.89 -2.33 0.48
N LYS A 68 14.87 -1.79 -0.73
CA LYS A 68 15.89 -0.85 -1.25
C LYS A 68 15.21 0.44 -1.73
N PRO A 69 14.65 1.25 -0.81
CA PRO A 69 13.91 2.44 -1.19
C PRO A 69 14.83 3.46 -1.87
N THR A 70 14.39 3.98 -3.00
CA THR A 70 15.03 5.11 -3.67
C THR A 70 14.12 6.32 -3.53
N MET A 71 14.61 7.38 -2.86
CA MET A 71 13.82 8.61 -2.67
C MET A 71 13.87 9.45 -3.94
N GLN A 72 12.98 9.17 -4.88
CA GLN A 72 12.80 10.01 -6.07
C GLN A 72 12.27 11.39 -5.67
N GLU A 73 12.78 12.44 -6.31
CA GLU A 73 12.43 13.84 -6.00
C GLU A 73 10.92 14.09 -6.02
N LYS A 74 10.22 13.59 -7.04
CA LYS A 74 8.75 13.72 -7.14
C LYS A 74 7.98 13.06 -6.00
N VAL A 75 8.53 11.98 -5.41
CA VAL A 75 7.93 11.31 -4.25
C VAL A 75 8.17 12.15 -3.01
N LYS A 76 9.38 12.71 -2.87
CA LYS A 76 9.72 13.61 -1.76
C LYS A 76 8.83 14.85 -1.75
N ASN A 77 8.73 15.55 -2.89
CA ASN A 77 7.91 16.75 -3.05
C ASN A 77 6.41 16.53 -2.79
N TYR A 78 5.90 15.30 -2.92
CA TYR A 78 4.51 14.98 -2.61
C TYR A 78 4.24 14.89 -1.09
N PHE A 79 5.28 14.57 -0.31
CA PHE A 79 5.17 14.37 1.14
C PHE A 79 5.82 15.47 1.99
N ASP A 80 6.53 16.41 1.37
CA ASP A 80 6.99 17.67 1.97
C ASP A 80 5.82 18.66 2.12
#